data_AF-A0A5P2CBZ5-F1
#
_entry.id   AF-A0A5P2CBZ5-F1
#
_cell.length_a   1.000
_cell.length_b   1.000
_cell.length_c   1.000
_cell.angle_alpha   90.00
_cell.angle_beta   90.00
_cell.angle_gamma   90.00
#
_symmetry.space_group_name_H-M   'P 1'
#
loop_
_entity.id
_entity.type
_entity.pdbx_description
1 polymer ?
#
loop_
_entity_poly.entity_id
_entity_poly.type
_entity_poly.pdbx_seq_one_letter_code
_entity_poly.pdbx_strand_id
1 'polypeptide(L)' 'MSTGPNWPDMWRTDFDHDALNLLPVHAPARIPARPDAYGTEALFGEDVPDRCPSRKPTVKASDVEGQDELF' A
#
# COMPACT_ATOMS: atom_id res chain seq x y z
N MET A 1 6.52 22.84 32.67
CA MET A 1 7.10 23.55 31.51
C MET A 1 7.37 22.51 30.46
N SER A 2 6.67 22.54 29.33
CA SER A 2 6.86 21.52 28.27
C SER A 2 8.09 21.92 27.47
N THR A 3 9.21 21.22 27.67
CA THR A 3 10.45 21.34 26.88
C THR A 3 10.30 20.55 25.58
N GLY A 4 9.31 20.91 24.76
CA GLY A 4 9.20 20.44 23.39
C GLY A 4 10.08 21.28 22.46
N PRO A 5 10.48 20.75 21.28
CA PRO A 5 11.17 21.54 20.27
C PRO A 5 10.38 22.81 19.92
N ASN A 6 11.06 23.96 19.84
CA ASN A 6 10.45 25.20 19.42
C ASN A 6 10.34 25.25 17.89
N TRP A 7 9.32 24.57 17.35
CA TRP A 7 9.12 24.39 15.91
C TRP A 7 9.19 25.65 15.04
N PRO A 8 8.67 26.82 15.47
CA PRO A 8 8.77 28.05 14.68
C PRO A 8 10.20 28.54 14.45
N ASP A 9 11.15 28.19 15.33
CA ASP A 9 12.55 28.62 15.26
C ASP A 9 13.46 27.58 14.62
N MET A 10 12.94 26.42 14.18
CA MET A 10 13.75 25.39 13.52
C MET A 10 14.11 25.78 12.08
N TRP A 11 15.38 25.69 11.76
CA TRP A 11 15.92 25.93 10.42
C TRP A 11 16.06 24.59 9.68
N ARG A 12 16.18 24.63 8.35
CA ARG A 12 16.39 23.41 7.54
C ARG A 12 17.57 22.57 8.01
N THR A 13 18.62 23.23 8.49
CA THR A 13 19.84 22.60 9.02
C THR A 13 19.62 21.83 10.31
N ASP A 14 18.55 22.12 11.05
CA ASP A 14 18.19 21.41 12.29
C ASP A 14 17.43 20.10 11.99
N PHE A 15 17.07 19.87 10.73
CA PHE A 15 16.44 18.64 10.31
C PHE A 15 17.49 17.54 10.17
N ASP A 16 17.26 16.41 10.85
CA ASP A 16 18.07 15.21 10.66
C ASP A 16 17.72 14.58 9.30
N HIS A 17 18.64 14.76 8.34
CA HIS A 17 18.50 14.22 6.99
C HIS A 17 18.75 12.71 6.90
N ASP A 18 19.39 12.13 7.92
CA ASP A 18 19.69 10.71 8.00
C ASP A 18 18.60 9.94 8.75
N ALA A 19 17.65 10.65 9.37
CA ALA A 19 16.50 10.06 10.02
C ALA A 19 15.63 9.29 9.01
N LEU A 20 15.38 8.01 9.31
CA LEU A 20 14.50 7.17 8.50
C LEU A 20 13.07 7.71 8.56
N ASN A 21 12.56 8.21 7.42
CA ASN A 21 11.18 8.66 7.27
C ASN A 21 10.23 7.46 7.04
N LEU A 22 10.19 6.56 8.03
CA LEU A 22 9.31 5.41 8.02
C LEU A 22 8.00 5.79 8.69
N LEU A 23 6.94 5.88 7.90
CA LEU A 23 5.59 5.91 8.46
C LEU A 23 5.32 4.54 9.09
N PRO A 24 4.81 4.46 10.33
CA PRO A 24 4.44 3.20 10.97
C PRO A 24 3.11 2.67 10.41
N VAL A 25 2.90 2.80 9.10
CA VAL A 25 1.70 2.35 8.41
C VAL A 25 2.08 1.21 7.49
N HIS A 26 1.39 0.08 7.64
CA HIS A 26 1.47 -1.00 6.67
C HIS A 26 0.82 -0.56 5.35
N ALA A 27 1.08 -1.30 4.28
CA ALA A 27 0.50 -1.04 2.96
C ALA A 27 -1.01 -0.75 3.07
N PRO A 28 -1.56 0.14 2.20
CA PRO A 28 -2.97 0.51 2.26
C PRO A 28 -3.86 -0.73 2.31
N ALA A 29 -4.78 -0.76 3.29
CA ALA A 29 -5.72 -1.86 3.41
C ALA A 29 -6.58 -1.94 2.15
N ARG A 30 -6.62 -3.11 1.51
CA ARG A 30 -7.48 -3.39 0.36
C ARG A 30 -8.90 -3.61 0.87
N ILE A 31 -9.84 -2.80 0.39
CA ILE A 31 -11.25 -2.87 0.77
C ILE A 31 -12.02 -3.47 -0.41
N PRO A 32 -12.70 -4.62 -0.25
CA PRO A 32 -13.47 -5.20 -1.34
C PRO A 32 -14.72 -4.36 -1.64
N ALA A 33 -14.98 -4.11 -2.92
CA ALA A 33 -16.25 -3.57 -3.38
C ALA A 33 -17.34 -4.62 -3.12
N ARG A 34 -18.31 -4.30 -2.27
CA ARG A 34 -19.46 -5.16 -1.96
C ARG A 34 -20.75 -4.35 -1.93
N PRO A 35 -21.85 -4.88 -2.48
CA PRO A 35 -23.15 -4.23 -2.36
C PRO A 35 -23.56 -4.01 -0.90
N ASP A 36 -24.35 -2.97 -0.67
CA ASP A 36 -24.93 -2.70 0.65
C ASP A 36 -26.08 -3.67 1.00
N ALA A 37 -26.68 -3.49 2.17
CA ALA A 37 -27.79 -4.32 2.64
C ALA A 37 -29.05 -4.25 1.77
N TYR A 38 -29.16 -3.23 0.91
CA TYR A 38 -30.26 -3.02 -0.02
C TYR A 38 -29.90 -3.43 -1.46
N GLY A 39 -28.69 -3.94 -1.68
CA GLY A 39 -28.20 -4.37 -2.99
C GLY A 39 -27.67 -3.23 -3.86
N THR A 40 -27.41 -2.04 -3.30
CA THR A 40 -26.77 -0.96 -4.03
C THR A 40 -25.30 -1.29 -4.26
N GLU A 41 -24.85 -1.27 -5.52
CA GLU A 41 -23.46 -1.53 -5.87
C GLU A 41 -22.50 -0.52 -5.24
N ALA A 42 -21.31 -1.01 -4.85
CA ALA A 42 -20.28 -0.16 -4.29
C ALA A 42 -19.64 0.72 -5.38
N LEU A 43 -19.46 2.01 -5.07
CA LEU A 43 -18.76 2.94 -5.96
C LEU A 43 -17.23 2.86 -5.84
N PHE A 44 -16.74 2.27 -4.77
CA PHE A 44 -15.32 2.20 -4.42
C PHE A 44 -14.98 0.84 -3.81
N GLY A 45 -13.69 0.49 -3.89
CA GLY A 45 -13.15 -0.79 -3.44
C GLY A 45 -12.63 -1.60 -4.62
N GLU A 46 -11.93 -2.68 -4.32
CA GLU A 46 -11.41 -3.59 -5.33
C GLU A 46 -12.44 -4.67 -5.67
N ASP A 47 -12.53 -5.02 -6.95
CA ASP A 47 -13.32 -6.16 -7.39
C ASP A 47 -12.81 -7.44 -6.71
N VAL A 48 -13.74 -8.19 -6.11
CA VAL A 48 -13.42 -9.52 -5.59
C VAL A 48 -13.48 -10.49 -6.77
N PRO A 49 -12.37 -11.11 -7.19
CA PRO A 49 -12.42 -12.07 -8.28
C PRO A 49 -13.34 -13.24 -7.88
N ASP A 50 -14.33 -13.51 -8.73
CA ASP A 50 -15.19 -14.69 -8.61
C ASP A 50 -14.29 -15.92 -8.64
N ARG A 51 -14.15 -16.57 -7.48
CA ARG A 51 -13.37 -17.79 -7.19
C ARG A 51 -12.68 -18.37 -8.43
N CYS A 52 -11.37 -18.11 -8.58
CA CYS A 52 -10.56 -18.88 -9.50
C CYS A 52 -10.81 -20.38 -9.23
N PRO A 53 -11.22 -21.19 -10.23
CA PRO A 53 -11.21 -22.63 -10.05
C PRO A 53 -9.78 -23.02 -9.66
N SER A 54 -9.62 -23.73 -8.55
CA SER A 54 -8.32 -24.10 -8.03
C SER A 54 -7.55 -24.90 -9.09
N ARG A 55 -6.70 -24.22 -9.88
CA ARG A 55 -5.70 -24.90 -10.69
C ARG A 55 -4.65 -25.41 -9.71
N LYS A 56 -4.64 -26.73 -9.49
CA LYS A 56 -3.55 -27.40 -8.76
C LYS A 56 -2.23 -26.93 -9.37
N PRO A 57 -1.27 -26.39 -8.59
CA PRO A 57 0.00 -25.97 -9.14
C PRO A 57 0.77 -27.22 -9.56
N THR A 58 0.86 -27.47 -10.86
CA THR A 58 1.94 -28.29 -11.41
C THR A 58 3.14 -27.36 -11.51
N VAL A 59 4.08 -27.50 -10.58
CA VAL A 59 5.37 -26.82 -10.65
C VAL A 59 6.07 -27.25 -11.94
N LYS A 60 6.27 -26.30 -12.86
CA LYS A 60 7.35 -26.36 -13.85
C LYS A 60 8.09 -25.04 -13.82
N ALA A 61 9.41 -25.17 -13.70
CA ALA A 61 10.39 -24.10 -13.61
C ALA A 61 10.59 -23.38 -14.96
N SER A 62 11.18 -22.17 -14.88
CA SER A 62 11.62 -21.23 -15.95
C SER A 62 10.48 -20.64 -16.81
N ASP A 63 10.39 -19.34 -17.06
CA ASP A 63 11.45 -18.36 -17.36
C ASP A 63 11.09 -16.97 -16.81
N VAL A 64 12.10 -16.19 -16.38
CA VAL A 64 11.92 -14.78 -15.98
C VAL A 64 12.21 -13.93 -17.20
N GLU A 65 11.17 -13.61 -17.97
CA GLU A 65 11.27 -12.67 -19.08
C GLU A 65 10.11 -11.68 -19.00
N GLY A 66 10.43 -10.39 -18.87
CA GLY A 66 9.47 -9.29 -18.86
C GLY A 66 9.45 -8.45 -17.59
N GLN A 67 10.60 -7.87 -17.22
CA GLN A 67 10.59 -6.54 -16.59
C GLN A 67 11.31 -5.60 -17.54
N ASP A 68 10.55 -5.07 -18.50
CA ASP A 68 11.04 -3.99 -19.35
C ASP A 68 11.39 -2.79 -18.45
N GLU A 69 12.60 -2.27 -18.66
CA GLU A 69 13.10 -1.06 -18.02
C GLU A 69 12.15 0.11 -18.29
N LEU A 70 11.64 0.74 -17.22
CA LEU A 70 11.03 2.06 -17.31
C LEU A 70 12.15 3.07 -17.54
N PHE A 71 12.36 3.48 -18.79
CA PHE A 71 12.95 4.78 -19.10
C PHE A 71 11.96 5.89 -18.77
#